data_AF-A0A517R8A2-F1
#
_entry.id   AF-A0A517R8A2-F1
#
_cell.length_a   1.000
_cell.length_b   1.000
_cell.length_c   1.000
_cell.angle_alpha   90.00
_cell.angle_beta   90.00
_cell.angle_gamma   90.00
#
_symmetry.space_group_name_H-M   'P 1'
#
loop_
_entity.id
_entity.type
_entity.pdbx_description
1 polymer ?
#
loop_
_entity_poly.entity_id
_entity_poly.type
_entity_poly.pdbx_seq_one_letter_code
_entity_poly.pdbx_strand_id
1 'polypeptide(L)'
;MKHLPPGIALLLLGPLFGELISGHQTLFQFINPLNFILSALPYGCGAVLCRELVVRWGKGWFALVLLGIAFGIYEEAIVARSFWDPEWAELGALRDYSYWQGVTWIYAEVLIHFHLTISILCSVVLAEIIYADRRNETWVSNRGLIACGVGLALWMPALMLLNPYMPPLVGFTFSWLAIAGLVYAAWRLPAQVFPQRAGKSVRPLWYALIAAVNMTLVFVSVFVLPELNPAWLPAWPAVFVFVALLDALTFWIIMRWSGNATTWDDRHKLALVIGLTAFFLLMDFLKDLESDFTGLSIVALITIWGFRKAWLQVKHRSGTCPQPL
;
A
#
# COMPACT_ATOMS: atom_id res chain seq x y z
N MET A 1 -3.39 12.18 -26.69
CA MET A 1 -2.55 10.99 -26.45
C MET A 1 -3.47 9.90 -25.95
N LYS A 2 -3.50 8.72 -26.58
CA LYS A 2 -4.36 7.63 -26.11
C LYS A 2 -3.78 7.14 -24.79
N HIS A 3 -4.50 7.38 -23.68
CA HIS A 3 -4.13 6.82 -22.39
C HIS A 3 -4.25 5.29 -22.46
N LEU A 4 -3.40 4.58 -21.71
CA LEU A 4 -3.59 3.15 -21.49
C LEU A 4 -5.01 2.89 -20.95
N PRO A 5 -5.60 1.71 -21.19
CA PRO A 5 -6.83 1.33 -20.50
C PRO A 5 -6.62 1.39 -18.98
N PRO A 6 -7.57 1.94 -18.21
CA PRO A 6 -7.36 2.22 -16.78
C PRO A 6 -7.08 0.97 -15.95
N GLY A 7 -7.68 -0.18 -16.30
CA GLY A 7 -7.39 -1.45 -15.66
C GLY A 7 -5.95 -1.93 -15.87
N ILE A 8 -5.38 -1.71 -17.07
CA ILE A 8 -3.98 -2.03 -17.36
C ILE A 8 -3.06 -1.05 -16.63
N ALA A 9 -3.42 0.23 -16.57
CA ALA A 9 -2.65 1.21 -15.81
C ALA A 9 -2.58 0.84 -14.33
N LEU A 10 -3.70 0.44 -13.71
CA LEU A 10 -3.72 -0.01 -12.31
C LEU A 10 -2.93 -1.31 -12.11
N LEU A 11 -3.04 -2.27 -13.05
CA LEU A 11 -2.26 -3.51 -13.05
C LEU A 11 -0.74 -3.24 -13.04
N LEU A 12 -0.28 -2.17 -13.69
CA LEU A 12 1.13 -1.76 -13.70
C LEU A 12 1.52 -0.86 -12.52
N LEU A 13 0.57 -0.09 -11.97
CA LEU A 13 0.80 0.76 -10.80
C LEU A 13 1.01 -0.05 -9.52
N GLY A 14 0.28 -1.15 -9.34
CA GLY A 14 0.46 -2.05 -8.18
C GLY A 14 1.91 -2.48 -7.96
N PRO A 15 2.55 -3.14 -8.95
CA PRO A 15 3.96 -3.51 -8.91
C PRO A 15 4.89 -2.30 -8.82
N LEU A 16 4.57 -1.22 -9.54
CA LEU A 16 5.39 0.00 -9.52
C LEU A 16 5.50 0.58 -8.11
N PHE A 17 4.40 0.63 -7.35
CA PHE A 17 4.42 1.09 -5.97
C PHE A 17 4.97 0.04 -4.99
N GLY A 18 4.51 -1.20 -5.11
CA GLY A 18 4.86 -2.28 -4.18
C GLY A 18 6.33 -2.70 -4.24
N GLU A 19 6.95 -2.62 -5.41
CA GLU A 19 8.28 -3.19 -5.63
C GLU A 19 9.33 -2.14 -6.00
N LEU A 20 9.02 -1.25 -6.94
CA LEU A 20 10.03 -0.36 -7.52
C LEU A 20 10.15 0.98 -6.79
N ILE A 21 9.05 1.69 -6.56
CA ILE A 21 9.03 2.98 -5.81
C ILE A 21 9.30 2.76 -4.32
N SER A 22 8.99 1.57 -3.79
CA SER A 22 9.31 1.20 -2.41
C SER A 22 10.79 0.87 -2.20
N GLY A 23 11.56 0.68 -3.27
CA GLY A 23 12.97 0.29 -3.21
C GLY A 23 13.21 -1.19 -2.87
N HIS A 24 12.15 -2.02 -2.85
CA HIS A 24 12.24 -3.46 -2.58
C HIS A 24 13.00 -4.19 -3.70
N GLN A 25 12.69 -3.87 -4.96
CA GLN A 25 13.47 -4.29 -6.12
C GLN A 25 14.28 -3.14 -6.70
N THR A 26 15.52 -3.45 -7.10
CA THR A 26 16.31 -2.52 -7.92
C THR A 26 15.67 -2.31 -9.29
N LEU A 27 16.03 -1.23 -9.98
CA LEU A 27 15.53 -0.96 -11.33
C LEU A 27 15.81 -2.14 -12.28
N PHE A 28 17.00 -2.72 -12.18
CA PHE A 28 17.42 -3.83 -13.05
C PHE A 28 16.70 -5.14 -12.74
N GLN A 29 16.37 -5.40 -11.47
CA GLN A 29 15.55 -6.55 -11.07
C GLN A 29 14.11 -6.39 -11.57
N PHE A 30 13.54 -5.20 -11.44
CA PHE A 30 12.14 -4.94 -11.79
C PHE A 30 11.88 -5.01 -13.30
N ILE A 31 12.80 -4.52 -14.15
CA ILE A 31 12.62 -4.59 -15.61
C ILE A 31 12.88 -5.98 -16.19
N ASN A 32 13.43 -6.91 -15.38
CA ASN A 32 13.58 -8.29 -15.80
C ASN A 32 12.17 -8.92 -15.97
N PRO A 33 11.79 -9.40 -17.18
CA PRO A 33 10.43 -9.85 -17.44
C PRO A 33 9.98 -11.01 -16.55
N LEU A 34 10.90 -11.91 -16.18
CA LEU A 34 10.59 -13.06 -15.35
C LEU A 34 10.32 -12.63 -13.91
N ASN A 35 11.20 -11.81 -13.34
CA ASN A 35 10.97 -11.23 -12.01
C ASN A 35 9.67 -10.43 -12.01
N PHE A 36 9.49 -9.53 -12.98
CA PHE A 36 8.27 -8.73 -13.07
C PHE A 36 7.00 -9.59 -13.04
N ILE A 37 6.95 -10.70 -13.79
CA ILE A 37 5.76 -11.57 -13.82
C ILE A 37 5.59 -12.36 -12.52
N LEU A 38 6.68 -12.83 -11.92
CA LEU A 38 6.63 -13.78 -10.80
C LEU A 38 6.57 -13.11 -9.42
N SER A 39 7.22 -11.96 -9.24
CA SER A 39 7.29 -11.25 -7.95
C SER A 39 6.51 -9.95 -7.94
N ALA A 40 6.38 -9.25 -9.07
CA ALA A 40 5.84 -7.89 -9.07
C ALA A 40 4.37 -7.82 -9.53
N LEU A 41 4.05 -8.41 -10.70
CA LEU A 41 2.73 -8.36 -11.34
C LEU A 41 1.56 -8.76 -10.43
N PRO A 42 1.70 -9.76 -9.53
CA PRO A 42 0.62 -10.13 -8.63
C PRO A 42 0.14 -8.99 -7.70
N TYR A 43 1.00 -8.02 -7.33
CA TYR A 43 0.57 -6.78 -6.66
C TYR A 43 -0.45 -6.00 -7.48
N GLY A 44 -0.27 -5.98 -8.80
CA GLY A 44 -1.21 -5.38 -9.74
C GLY A 44 -2.56 -6.09 -9.76
N CYS A 45 -2.55 -7.43 -9.72
CA CYS A 45 -3.77 -8.23 -9.60
C CYS A 45 -4.51 -7.89 -8.30
N GLY A 46 -3.79 -7.77 -7.18
CA GLY A 46 -4.33 -7.34 -5.88
C GLY A 46 -4.99 -5.96 -5.94
N ALA A 47 -4.29 -4.96 -6.49
CA ALA A 47 -4.80 -3.60 -6.63
C ALA A 47 -6.06 -3.54 -7.52
N VAL A 48 -6.05 -4.25 -8.65
CA VAL A 48 -7.21 -4.35 -9.56
C VAL A 48 -8.40 -5.02 -8.86
N LEU A 49 -8.18 -6.14 -8.17
CA LEU A 49 -9.25 -6.84 -7.44
C LEU A 49 -9.85 -5.95 -6.36
N CYS A 50 -9.04 -5.36 -5.50
CA CYS A 50 -9.53 -4.50 -4.41
C CYS A 50 -10.39 -3.36 -4.95
N ARG A 51 -9.91 -2.65 -5.99
CA ARG A 51 -10.64 -1.55 -6.61
C ARG A 51 -11.92 -2.00 -7.29
N GLU A 52 -11.86 -3.05 -8.10
CA GLU A 52 -13.03 -3.54 -8.84
C GLU A 52 -14.12 -4.04 -7.90
N LEU A 53 -13.77 -4.73 -6.81
CA LEU A 53 -14.74 -5.18 -5.81
C LEU A 53 -15.45 -4.00 -5.15
N VAL A 54 -14.72 -2.95 -4.76
CA VAL A 54 -15.32 -1.72 -4.21
C VAL A 54 -16.33 -1.11 -5.17
N VAL A 55 -15.96 -0.93 -6.44
CA VAL A 55 -16.84 -0.34 -7.45
C VAL A 55 -18.05 -1.23 -7.73
N ARG A 56 -17.85 -2.54 -7.92
CA ARG A 56 -18.91 -3.50 -8.25
C ARG A 56 -19.89 -3.72 -7.11
N TRP A 57 -19.42 -3.62 -5.87
CA TRP A 57 -20.27 -3.69 -4.68
C TRP A 57 -20.90 -2.35 -4.30
N GLY A 58 -20.58 -1.26 -5.01
CA GLY A 58 -21.05 0.09 -4.71
C GLY A 58 -20.61 0.56 -3.31
N LYS A 59 -19.36 0.27 -2.93
CA LYS A 59 -18.79 0.58 -1.62
C LYS A 59 -17.89 1.81 -1.65
N GLY A 60 -17.63 2.36 -0.47
CA GLY A 60 -16.72 3.50 -0.30
C GLY A 60 -15.30 3.08 0.04
N TRP A 61 -14.45 4.10 0.24
CA TRP A 61 -13.02 3.96 0.52
C TRP A 61 -12.70 3.10 1.76
N PHE A 62 -13.59 3.02 2.76
CA PHE A 62 -13.33 2.17 3.93
C PHE A 62 -13.36 0.68 3.58
N ALA A 63 -14.18 0.27 2.61
CA ALA A 63 -14.11 -1.09 2.07
C ALA A 63 -12.77 -1.34 1.36
N LEU A 64 -12.21 -0.33 0.67
CA LEU A 64 -10.87 -0.43 0.07
C LEU A 64 -9.80 -0.63 1.15
N VAL A 65 -9.91 0.05 2.30
CA VAL A 65 -8.99 -0.16 3.44
C VAL A 65 -9.06 -1.59 3.95
N LEU A 66 -10.26 -2.14 4.18
CA LEU A 66 -10.41 -3.53 4.63
C LEU A 66 -9.85 -4.54 3.62
N LEU A 67 -10.10 -4.31 2.32
CA LEU A 67 -9.54 -5.15 1.27
C LEU A 67 -8.02 -5.01 1.16
N GLY A 68 -7.46 -3.83 1.41
CA GLY A 68 -6.02 -3.62 1.45
C GLY A 68 -5.34 -4.34 2.62
N ILE A 69 -5.96 -4.36 3.80
CA ILE A 69 -5.51 -5.16 4.94
C ILE A 69 -5.60 -6.66 4.60
N ALA A 70 -6.71 -7.09 4.00
CA ALA A 70 -6.87 -8.48 3.57
C ALA A 70 -5.80 -8.89 2.54
N PHE A 71 -5.43 -7.99 1.63
CA PHE A 71 -4.33 -8.18 0.69
C PHE A 71 -2.98 -8.29 1.41
N GLY A 72 -2.67 -7.42 2.39
CA GLY A 72 -1.43 -7.53 3.16
C GLY A 72 -1.31 -8.84 3.96
N ILE A 73 -2.41 -9.31 4.57
CA ILE A 73 -2.43 -10.63 5.24
C ILE A 73 -2.26 -11.76 4.21
N TYR A 74 -2.88 -11.64 3.04
CA TYR A 74 -2.71 -12.60 1.95
C TYR A 74 -1.24 -12.69 1.53
N GLU A 75 -0.60 -11.56 1.25
CA GLU A 75 0.81 -11.54 0.88
C GLU A 75 1.69 -12.18 1.94
N GLU A 76 1.61 -11.68 3.16
CA GLU A 76 2.66 -11.98 4.14
C GLU A 76 2.39 -13.23 4.96
N ALA A 77 1.11 -13.56 5.19
CA ALA A 77 0.76 -14.76 5.95
C ALA A 77 0.59 -15.99 5.07
N ILE A 78 0.17 -15.84 3.81
CA ILE A 78 -0.14 -16.97 2.91
C ILE A 78 0.96 -17.18 1.87
N VAL A 79 1.35 -16.12 1.17
CA VAL A 79 2.28 -16.21 0.04
C VAL A 79 3.73 -16.24 0.51
N ALA A 80 4.22 -15.15 1.10
CA ALA A 80 5.59 -15.00 1.59
C ALA A 80 5.85 -15.78 2.89
N ARG A 81 4.82 -15.90 3.74
CA ARG A 81 4.85 -16.59 5.05
C ARG A 81 5.78 -15.94 6.07
N SER A 82 6.16 -14.68 5.83
CA SER A 82 7.06 -13.87 6.65
C SER A 82 6.52 -13.62 8.07
N PHE A 83 5.19 -13.68 8.26
CA PHE A 83 4.58 -13.61 9.59
C PHE A 83 5.04 -14.73 10.50
N TRP A 84 5.38 -15.88 9.92
CA TRP A 84 5.57 -17.13 10.65
C TRP A 84 7.02 -17.55 10.69
N ASP A 85 7.77 -17.24 9.64
CA ASP A 85 9.16 -17.66 9.47
C ASP A 85 10.10 -16.81 10.33
N PRO A 86 10.66 -17.33 11.44
CA PRO A 86 11.61 -16.58 12.26
C PRO A 86 12.92 -16.32 11.52
N GLU A 87 13.22 -17.05 10.45
CA GLU A 87 14.43 -16.90 9.64
C GLU A 87 14.15 -16.12 8.35
N TRP A 88 12.99 -15.46 8.24
CA TRP A 88 12.66 -14.66 7.07
C TRP A 88 13.78 -13.66 6.75
N ALA A 89 14.17 -13.62 5.47
CA ALA A 89 15.42 -13.00 5.03
C ALA A 89 15.51 -11.51 5.35
N GLU A 90 14.36 -10.82 5.41
CA GLU A 90 14.26 -9.38 5.60
C GLU A 90 14.04 -8.96 7.06
N LEU A 91 14.06 -9.91 8.01
CA LEU A 91 13.90 -9.55 9.41
C LEU A 91 15.07 -8.72 9.95
N GLY A 92 16.29 -8.97 9.47
CA GLY A 92 17.49 -8.27 9.96
C GLY A 92 17.57 -8.29 11.50
N ALA A 93 17.73 -7.12 12.10
CA ALA A 93 17.76 -6.91 13.55
C ALA A 93 16.44 -7.29 14.29
N LEU A 94 15.34 -7.57 13.58
CA LEU A 94 14.06 -7.98 14.17
C LEU A 94 13.93 -9.48 14.46
N ARG A 95 14.87 -10.31 13.97
CA ARG A 95 14.81 -11.79 14.00
C ARG A 95 14.37 -12.36 15.36
N ASP A 96 14.99 -11.90 16.44
CA ASP A 96 14.69 -12.37 17.80
C ASP A 96 13.86 -11.37 18.62
N TYR A 97 13.54 -10.20 18.04
CA TYR A 97 12.99 -9.08 18.79
C TYR A 97 11.49 -9.23 19.07
N SER A 98 10.73 -9.73 18.09
CA SER A 98 9.26 -9.76 18.15
C SER A 98 8.63 -11.12 17.84
N TYR A 99 9.42 -12.19 17.80
CA TYR A 99 8.92 -13.54 17.56
C TYR A 99 8.24 -14.10 18.82
N TRP A 100 6.91 -14.14 18.83
CA TRP A 100 6.12 -14.61 19.96
C TRP A 100 4.91 -15.42 19.51
N GLN A 101 4.70 -16.60 20.12
CA GLN A 101 3.62 -17.54 19.76
C GLN A 101 3.59 -17.92 18.26
N GLY A 102 4.78 -18.03 17.66
CA GLY A 102 4.92 -18.40 16.25
C GLY A 102 4.72 -17.26 15.25
N VAL A 103 4.70 -16.01 15.70
CA VAL A 103 4.49 -14.83 14.85
C VAL A 103 5.56 -13.76 15.07
N THR A 104 6.08 -13.18 13.99
CA THR A 104 6.97 -12.00 13.97
C THR A 104 6.15 -10.71 14.05
N TRP A 105 5.60 -10.37 15.22
CA TRP A 105 4.51 -9.38 15.36
C TRP A 105 4.80 -7.99 14.79
N ILE A 106 6.01 -7.46 15.00
CA ILE A 106 6.38 -6.12 14.53
C ILE A 106 6.54 -6.10 13.00
N TYR A 107 7.12 -7.16 12.44
CA TYR A 107 7.22 -7.33 11.00
C TYR A 107 5.82 -7.48 10.40
N ALA A 108 4.97 -8.33 10.99
CA ALA A 108 3.60 -8.51 10.52
C ALA A 108 2.78 -7.21 10.48
N GLU A 109 2.90 -6.37 11.52
CA GLU A 109 2.22 -5.07 11.57
C GLU A 109 2.73 -4.12 10.48
N VAL A 110 4.05 -3.96 10.34
CA VAL A 110 4.61 -3.01 9.37
C VAL A 110 4.36 -3.43 7.92
N LEU A 111 4.28 -4.73 7.62
CA LEU A 111 3.97 -5.18 6.26
C LEU A 111 2.48 -5.07 5.94
N ILE A 112 1.58 -5.24 6.92
CA ILE A 112 0.16 -4.89 6.74
C ILE A 112 0.02 -3.39 6.45
N HIS A 113 0.72 -2.54 7.22
CA HIS A 113 0.78 -1.10 6.98
C HIS A 113 1.26 -0.82 5.55
N PHE A 114 2.40 -1.39 5.17
CA PHE A 114 3.02 -1.23 3.85
C PHE A 114 2.07 -1.62 2.70
N HIS A 115 1.53 -2.84 2.72
CA HIS A 115 0.67 -3.32 1.64
C HIS A 115 -0.65 -2.53 1.55
N LEU A 116 -1.23 -2.18 2.68
CA LEU A 116 -2.40 -1.30 2.71
C LEU A 116 -2.07 0.05 2.05
N THR A 117 -1.05 0.75 2.53
CA THR A 117 -0.81 2.14 2.13
C THR A 117 -0.15 2.25 0.76
N ILE A 118 0.87 1.45 0.47
CA ILE A 118 1.69 1.55 -0.73
C ILE A 118 1.13 0.67 -1.84
N SER A 119 1.04 -0.64 -1.61
CA SER A 119 0.63 -1.58 -2.66
C SER A 119 -0.80 -1.32 -3.15
N ILE A 120 -1.73 -1.03 -2.25
CA ILE A 120 -3.16 -0.87 -2.58
C ILE A 120 -3.59 0.59 -2.65
N LEU A 121 -3.52 1.36 -1.55
CA LEU A 121 -4.09 2.71 -1.54
C LEU A 121 -3.38 3.66 -2.52
N CYS A 122 -2.06 3.75 -2.51
CA CYS A 122 -1.33 4.60 -3.46
C CYS A 122 -1.59 4.23 -4.92
N SER A 123 -1.56 2.94 -5.25
CA SER A 123 -1.83 2.44 -6.60
C SER A 123 -3.24 2.78 -7.07
N VAL A 124 -4.25 2.48 -6.26
CA VAL A 124 -5.66 2.71 -6.61
C VAL A 124 -5.98 4.21 -6.68
N VAL A 125 -5.56 4.98 -5.68
CA VAL A 125 -5.84 6.42 -5.62
C VAL A 125 -5.15 7.15 -6.76
N LEU A 126 -3.90 6.83 -7.09
CA LEU A 126 -3.23 7.48 -8.22
C LEU A 126 -3.91 7.11 -9.54
N ALA A 127 -4.31 5.85 -9.73
CA ALA A 127 -5.04 5.43 -10.93
C ALA A 127 -6.37 6.18 -11.06
N GLU A 128 -7.15 6.31 -9.97
CA GLU A 128 -8.41 7.05 -9.97
C GLU A 128 -8.22 8.55 -10.27
N ILE A 129 -7.12 9.15 -9.81
CA ILE A 129 -6.79 10.54 -10.13
C ILE A 129 -6.44 10.69 -11.61
N ILE A 130 -5.63 9.78 -12.16
CA ILE A 130 -5.25 9.83 -13.59
C ILE A 130 -6.52 9.70 -14.46
N TYR A 131 -7.39 8.73 -14.13
CA TYR A 131 -8.62 8.41 -14.84
C TYR A 131 -9.88 8.95 -14.14
N ALA A 132 -9.83 10.21 -13.68
CA ALA A 132 -10.89 10.82 -12.87
C ALA A 132 -12.30 10.72 -13.48
N ASP A 133 -12.43 10.83 -14.81
CA ASP A 133 -13.72 10.78 -15.51
C ASP A 133 -14.34 9.39 -15.52
N ARG A 134 -13.52 8.35 -15.33
CA ARG A 134 -13.93 6.94 -15.39
C ARG A 134 -13.81 6.23 -14.05
N ARG A 135 -13.46 6.93 -12.96
CA ARG A 135 -13.14 6.33 -11.65
C ARG A 135 -14.29 5.59 -10.97
N ASN A 136 -15.54 5.83 -11.39
CA ASN A 136 -16.71 5.14 -10.86
C ASN A 136 -17.21 4.01 -11.78
N GLU A 137 -16.55 3.78 -12.92
CA GLU A 137 -16.88 2.70 -13.86
C GLU A 137 -16.08 1.44 -13.52
N THR A 138 -16.60 0.27 -13.87
CA THR A 138 -15.79 -0.96 -13.92
C THR A 138 -14.73 -0.84 -15.02
N TRP A 139 -13.46 -1.07 -14.68
CA TRP A 139 -12.33 -0.93 -15.62
C TRP A 139 -11.93 -2.25 -16.28
N VAL A 140 -12.33 -3.37 -15.68
CA VAL A 140 -11.95 -4.71 -16.11
C VAL A 140 -13.20 -5.56 -16.29
N SER A 141 -13.19 -6.44 -17.29
CA SER A 141 -14.28 -7.40 -17.52
C SER A 141 -14.32 -8.46 -16.42
N ASN A 142 -15.42 -9.23 -16.32
CA ASN A 142 -15.50 -10.36 -15.38
C ASN A 142 -14.36 -11.38 -15.61
N ARG A 143 -13.99 -11.63 -16.87
CA ARG A 143 -12.88 -12.52 -17.21
C ARG A 143 -11.54 -11.98 -16.73
N GLY A 144 -11.30 -10.67 -16.88
CA GLY A 144 -10.07 -10.05 -16.39
C GLY A 144 -10.00 -10.04 -14.85
N LEU A 145 -11.14 -9.86 -14.17
CA LEU A 145 -11.21 -9.96 -12.71
C LEU A 145 -10.91 -11.39 -12.23
N ILE A 146 -11.49 -12.39 -12.90
CA ILE A 146 -11.20 -13.81 -12.63
C ILE A 146 -9.71 -14.09 -12.89
N ALA A 147 -9.13 -13.58 -13.98
CA ALA A 147 -7.71 -13.75 -14.28
C ALA A 147 -6.82 -13.15 -13.18
N CYS A 148 -7.17 -11.99 -12.62
CA CYS A 148 -6.46 -11.43 -11.47
C CYS A 148 -6.56 -12.33 -10.24
N GLY A 149 -7.75 -12.88 -9.96
CA GLY A 149 -7.96 -13.81 -8.83
C GLY A 149 -7.19 -15.12 -8.99
N VAL A 150 -7.16 -15.68 -10.19
CA VAL A 150 -6.33 -16.86 -10.52
C VAL A 150 -4.84 -16.51 -10.41
N GLY A 151 -4.43 -15.33 -10.89
CA GLY A 151 -3.05 -14.86 -10.78
C GLY A 151 -2.58 -14.78 -9.34
N LEU A 152 -3.40 -14.22 -8.44
CA LEU A 152 -3.12 -14.28 -7.00
C LEU A 152 -3.05 -15.73 -6.53
N ALA A 153 -4.07 -16.55 -6.76
CA ALA A 153 -4.09 -17.94 -6.26
C ALA A 153 -2.88 -18.78 -6.71
N LEU A 154 -2.36 -18.54 -7.93
CA LEU A 154 -1.16 -19.20 -8.46
C LEU A 154 0.15 -18.64 -7.89
N TRP A 155 0.12 -17.46 -7.27
CA TRP A 155 1.30 -16.86 -6.64
C TRP A 155 1.76 -17.64 -5.41
N MET A 156 0.82 -18.12 -4.58
CA MET A 156 1.13 -18.94 -3.41
C MET A 156 2.00 -20.18 -3.73
N PRO A 157 1.63 -21.07 -4.67
CA PRO A 157 2.49 -22.20 -5.01
C PRO A 157 3.78 -21.78 -5.71
N ALA A 158 3.79 -20.66 -6.44
CA ALA A 158 5.01 -20.14 -7.07
C ALA A 158 6.05 -19.72 -6.01
N LEU A 159 5.64 -18.98 -4.97
CA LEU A 159 6.53 -18.57 -3.89
C LEU A 159 6.88 -19.72 -2.94
N MET A 160 6.01 -20.73 -2.78
CA MET A 160 6.35 -21.94 -2.02
C MET A 160 7.55 -22.72 -2.59
N LEU A 161 7.80 -22.62 -3.90
CA LEU A 161 8.99 -23.21 -4.53
C LEU A 161 10.28 -22.47 -4.16
N LEU A 162 10.17 -21.20 -3.75
CA LEU A 162 11.29 -20.33 -3.40
C LEU A 162 11.52 -20.26 -1.89
N ASN A 163 10.46 -20.22 -1.08
CA ASN A 163 10.50 -20.37 0.37
C ASN A 163 9.70 -21.61 0.81
N PRO A 164 10.37 -22.75 1.11
CA PRO A 164 9.69 -23.98 1.52
C PRO A 164 9.24 -23.98 2.99
N TYR A 165 9.39 -22.89 3.74
CA TYR A 165 8.93 -22.78 5.13
C TYR A 165 7.41 -23.05 5.22
N MET A 166 6.97 -23.92 6.13
CA MET A 166 5.55 -24.26 6.30
C MET A 166 4.99 -23.60 7.58
N PRO A 167 3.97 -22.74 7.46
CA PRO A 167 3.41 -22.05 8.62
C PRO A 167 2.62 -22.99 9.52
N PRO A 168 2.49 -22.68 10.83
CA PRO A 168 1.63 -23.43 11.72
C PRO A 168 0.21 -23.50 11.16
N LEU A 169 -0.37 -24.72 11.09
CA LEU A 169 -1.70 -24.93 10.50
C LEU A 169 -2.76 -24.00 11.12
N VAL A 170 -2.71 -23.83 12.43
CA VAL A 170 -3.60 -22.95 13.18
C VAL A 170 -3.48 -21.50 12.68
N GLY A 171 -2.26 -20.97 12.62
CA GLY A 171 -2.00 -19.62 12.12
C GLY A 171 -2.45 -19.43 10.66
N PHE A 172 -2.12 -20.38 9.80
CA PHE A 172 -2.52 -20.37 8.39
C PHE A 172 -4.04 -20.37 8.20
N THR A 173 -4.76 -21.19 8.97
CA THR A 173 -6.24 -21.22 8.94
C THR A 173 -6.84 -19.91 9.45
N PHE A 174 -6.30 -19.34 10.53
CA PHE A 174 -6.77 -18.05 11.04
C PHE A 174 -6.52 -16.91 10.07
N SER A 175 -5.42 -16.92 9.30
CA SER A 175 -5.20 -15.93 8.24
C SER A 175 -6.25 -15.99 7.14
N TRP A 176 -6.61 -17.20 6.68
CA TRP A 176 -7.71 -17.34 5.71
C TRP A 176 -9.06 -16.87 6.27
N LEU A 177 -9.34 -17.18 7.55
CA LEU A 177 -10.55 -16.69 8.21
C LEU A 177 -10.55 -15.16 8.38
N ALA A 178 -9.40 -14.56 8.70
CA ALA A 178 -9.25 -13.11 8.80
C ALA A 178 -9.46 -12.43 7.44
N ILE A 179 -8.84 -12.94 6.38
CA ILE A 179 -9.05 -12.49 4.99
C ILE A 179 -10.54 -12.58 4.63
N ALA A 180 -11.16 -13.74 4.83
CA ALA A 180 -12.58 -13.94 4.52
C ALA A 180 -13.48 -13.01 5.34
N GLY A 181 -13.18 -12.80 6.62
CA GLY A 181 -13.88 -11.90 7.52
C GLY A 181 -13.78 -10.44 7.07
N LEU A 182 -12.59 -9.97 6.69
CA LEU A 182 -12.35 -8.61 6.17
C LEU A 182 -13.05 -8.39 4.82
N VAL A 183 -12.98 -9.36 3.91
CA VAL A 183 -13.68 -9.32 2.61
C VAL A 183 -15.20 -9.30 2.82
N TYR A 184 -15.72 -10.14 3.71
CA TYR A 184 -17.14 -10.15 4.06
C TYR A 184 -17.59 -8.84 4.70
N ALA A 185 -16.78 -8.28 5.61
CA ALA A 185 -17.04 -6.98 6.21
C ALA A 185 -17.06 -5.87 5.15
N ALA A 186 -16.07 -5.83 4.25
CA ALA A 186 -16.02 -4.88 3.13
C ALA A 186 -17.26 -4.96 2.24
N TRP A 187 -17.75 -6.18 1.96
CA TRP A 187 -18.98 -6.40 1.19
C TRP A 187 -20.26 -5.99 1.95
N ARG A 188 -20.29 -6.14 3.28
CA ARG A 188 -21.48 -5.81 4.09
C ARG A 188 -21.58 -4.34 4.47
N LEU A 189 -20.47 -3.61 4.53
CA LEU A 189 -20.48 -2.21 4.93
C LEU A 189 -21.34 -1.34 3.99
N PRO A 190 -21.98 -0.27 4.50
CA PRO A 190 -22.59 0.73 3.63
C PRO A 190 -21.52 1.48 2.83
N ALA A 191 -21.90 2.07 1.70
CA ALA A 191 -21.00 2.91 0.90
C ALA A 191 -20.41 4.07 1.73
N GLN A 192 -21.21 4.60 2.65
CA GLN A 192 -20.81 5.62 3.60
C GLN A 192 -20.90 5.07 5.03
N VAL A 193 -19.75 4.71 5.59
CA VAL A 193 -19.64 4.17 6.96
C VAL A 193 -19.78 5.27 8.02
N PHE A 194 -19.16 6.43 7.75
CA PHE A 194 -19.13 7.54 8.69
C PHE A 194 -20.06 8.68 8.23
N PRO A 195 -20.84 9.29 9.14
CA PRO A 195 -21.73 10.39 8.79
C PRO A 195 -20.92 11.58 8.28
N GLN A 196 -21.47 12.31 7.31
CA GLN A 196 -20.79 13.49 6.76
C GLN A 196 -20.49 14.50 7.87
N ARG A 197 -19.29 15.08 7.85
CA ARG A 197 -18.92 16.17 8.73
C ARG A 197 -18.57 17.38 7.89
N ALA A 198 -18.83 18.57 8.43
CA ALA A 198 -18.23 19.79 7.92
C ALA A 198 -16.71 19.64 8.07
N GLY A 199 -16.04 19.34 6.95
CA GLY A 199 -14.60 19.19 6.95
C GLY A 199 -13.91 20.52 7.18
N LYS A 200 -12.64 20.45 7.57
CA LYS A 200 -11.80 21.64 7.71
C LYS A 200 -11.16 21.91 6.36
N SER A 201 -11.12 23.18 5.92
CA SER A 201 -10.38 23.60 4.72
C SER A 201 -8.86 23.56 4.95
N VAL A 202 -8.34 22.37 5.25
CA VAL A 202 -6.91 22.13 5.49
C VAL A 202 -6.20 22.02 4.15
N ARG A 203 -5.09 22.76 3.99
CA ARG A 203 -4.32 22.74 2.74
C ARG A 203 -3.79 21.33 2.43
N PRO A 204 -3.75 20.90 1.15
CA PRO A 204 -3.23 19.59 0.75
C PRO A 204 -1.83 19.26 1.31
N LEU A 205 -0.96 20.26 1.46
CA LEU A 205 0.38 20.09 2.03
C LEU A 205 0.36 19.36 3.38
N TRP A 206 -0.62 19.62 4.24
CA TRP A 206 -0.71 18.96 5.54
C TRP A 206 -1.04 17.47 5.43
N TYR A 207 -1.77 17.05 4.40
CA TYR A 207 -2.02 15.63 4.12
C TYR A 207 -0.73 14.93 3.67
N ALA A 208 0.10 15.60 2.85
CA ALA A 208 1.43 15.08 2.51
C ALA A 208 2.33 14.98 3.74
N LEU A 209 2.36 16.03 4.57
CA LEU A 209 3.21 16.05 5.75
C LEU A 209 2.81 14.99 6.79
N ILE A 210 1.52 14.83 7.10
CA ILE A 210 1.11 13.83 8.09
C ILE A 210 1.39 12.41 7.61
N ALA A 211 1.18 12.13 6.31
CA ALA A 211 1.51 10.84 5.72
C ALA A 211 3.02 10.57 5.68
N ALA A 212 3.82 11.58 5.32
CA ALA A 212 5.29 11.45 5.31
C ALA A 212 5.84 11.23 6.72
N VAL A 213 5.30 11.93 7.72
CA VAL A 213 5.69 11.76 9.13
C VAL A 213 5.29 10.37 9.62
N ASN A 214 4.06 9.92 9.35
CA ASN A 214 3.61 8.58 9.72
C ASN A 214 4.49 7.50 9.09
N MET A 215 4.65 7.51 7.76
CA MET A 215 5.49 6.53 7.05
C MET A 215 6.93 6.52 7.57
N THR A 216 7.54 7.71 7.73
CA THR A 216 8.90 7.83 8.25
C THR A 216 9.01 7.27 9.66
N LEU A 217 8.11 7.65 10.58
CA LEU A 217 8.18 7.18 11.97
C LEU A 217 7.96 5.67 12.08
N VAL A 218 7.02 5.11 11.31
CA VAL A 218 6.78 3.66 11.26
C VAL A 218 8.05 2.93 10.80
N PHE A 219 8.57 3.25 9.61
CA PHE A 219 9.73 2.54 9.06
C PHE A 219 11.03 2.82 9.82
N VAL A 220 11.23 4.03 10.35
CA VAL A 220 12.39 4.31 11.20
C VAL A 220 12.32 3.49 12.49
N SER A 221 11.15 3.41 13.12
CA SER A 221 10.99 2.65 14.36
C SER A 221 11.18 1.14 14.18
N VAL A 222 10.79 0.60 13.02
CA VAL A 222 10.77 -0.85 12.76
C VAL A 222 12.00 -1.35 12.01
N PHE A 223 12.62 -0.56 11.13
CA PHE A 223 13.76 -1.01 10.31
C PHE A 223 15.04 -0.24 10.56
N VAL A 224 14.99 1.07 10.80
CA VAL A 224 16.22 1.88 10.92
C VAL A 224 16.82 1.82 12.34
N LEU A 225 16.02 2.10 13.36
CA LEU A 225 16.49 2.11 14.75
C LEU A 225 17.02 0.75 15.22
N PRO A 226 16.36 -0.39 14.92
CA PRO A 226 16.90 -1.71 15.26
C PRO A 226 18.28 -1.98 14.66
N GLU A 227 18.50 -1.62 13.40
CA GLU A 227 19.77 -1.85 12.70
C GLU A 227 20.90 -0.95 13.22
N LEU A 228 20.58 0.26 13.68
CA LEU A 228 21.57 1.16 14.29
C LEU A 228 22.02 0.65 15.66
N ASN A 229 21.06 0.33 16.54
CA ASN A 229 21.35 -0.24 17.85
C ASN A 229 20.09 -0.89 18.47
N PRO A 230 20.02 -2.23 18.51
CA PRO A 230 18.89 -2.95 19.11
C PRO A 230 18.62 -2.59 20.57
N ALA A 231 19.64 -2.13 21.32
CA ALA A 231 19.50 -1.75 22.73
C ALA A 231 18.67 -0.48 22.95
N TRP A 232 18.41 0.30 21.88
CA TRP A 232 17.53 1.48 21.96
C TRP A 232 16.05 1.13 21.85
N LEU A 233 15.72 -0.10 21.46
CA LEU A 233 14.35 -0.50 21.28
C LEU A 233 13.67 -0.75 22.62
N PRO A 234 12.47 -0.17 22.84
CA PRO A 234 11.58 -0.62 23.91
C PRO A 234 11.25 -2.11 23.78
N ALA A 235 10.51 -2.68 24.73
CA ALA A 235 9.94 -4.01 24.53
C ALA A 235 9.02 -4.01 23.29
N TRP A 236 9.03 -5.08 22.48
CA TRP A 236 8.26 -5.15 21.24
C TRP A 236 6.77 -4.79 21.40
N PRO A 237 6.05 -5.12 22.50
CA PRO A 237 4.65 -4.72 22.62
C PRO A 237 4.47 -3.19 22.68
N ALA A 238 5.46 -2.45 23.18
CA ALA A 238 5.42 -1.00 23.21
C ALA A 238 5.62 -0.39 21.81
N VAL A 239 6.50 -0.97 20.98
CA VAL A 239 6.66 -0.56 19.58
C VAL A 239 5.40 -0.89 18.78
N PHE A 240 4.81 -2.06 19.00
CA PHE A 240 3.56 -2.46 18.36
C PHE A 240 2.42 -1.48 18.69
N VAL A 241 2.22 -1.19 19.97
CA VAL A 241 1.20 -0.21 20.40
C VAL A 241 1.51 1.19 19.84
N PHE A 242 2.78 1.59 19.76
CA PHE A 242 3.17 2.87 19.18
C PHE A 242 2.77 2.97 17.70
N VAL A 243 3.10 1.97 16.88
CA VAL A 243 2.76 1.93 15.45
C VAL A 243 1.23 1.92 15.26
N ALA A 244 0.52 1.03 15.95
CA ALA A 244 -0.95 0.97 15.88
C ALA A 244 -1.62 2.30 16.27
N LEU A 245 -1.16 2.96 17.34
CA LEU A 245 -1.70 4.25 17.76
C LEU A 245 -1.35 5.37 16.78
N LEU A 246 -0.15 5.34 16.20
CA LEU A 246 0.28 6.32 15.21
C LEU A 246 -0.56 6.22 13.93
N ASP A 247 -0.85 5.02 13.46
CA ASP A 247 -1.73 4.77 12.31
C ASP A 247 -3.18 5.18 12.61
N ALA A 248 -3.71 4.79 13.78
CA ALA A 248 -5.04 5.18 14.21
C ALA A 248 -5.19 6.70 14.34
N LEU A 249 -4.17 7.38 14.88
CA LEU A 249 -4.13 8.83 15.00
C LEU A 249 -4.08 9.50 13.63
N THR A 250 -3.20 9.03 12.74
CA THR A 250 -3.06 9.55 11.37
C THR A 250 -4.37 9.42 10.60
N PHE A 251 -4.97 8.23 10.66
CA PHE A 251 -6.28 7.95 10.10
C PHE A 251 -7.36 8.88 10.66
N TRP A 252 -7.43 9.04 11.99
CA TRP A 252 -8.39 9.93 12.65
C TRP A 252 -8.23 11.39 12.22
N ILE A 253 -6.98 11.89 12.13
CA ILE A 253 -6.66 13.24 11.66
C ILE A 253 -7.14 13.44 10.22
N ILE A 254 -6.78 12.53 9.31
CA ILE A 254 -7.19 12.58 7.89
C ILE A 254 -8.71 12.57 7.77
N MET A 255 -9.39 11.70 8.53
CA MET A 255 -10.85 11.63 8.57
C MET A 255 -11.48 12.93 9.05
N ARG A 256 -10.92 13.54 10.10
CA ARG A 256 -11.39 14.81 10.61
C ARG A 256 -11.18 15.96 9.63
N TRP A 257 -10.03 16.02 8.96
CA TRP A 257 -9.74 17.07 7.98
C TRP A 257 -10.60 16.94 6.73
N SER A 258 -10.81 15.71 6.25
CA SER A 258 -11.56 15.42 5.03
C SER A 258 -13.08 15.42 5.19
N GLY A 259 -13.61 15.75 6.38
CA GLY A 259 -15.05 15.72 6.65
C GLY A 259 -15.66 14.31 6.55
N ASN A 260 -14.87 13.29 6.89
CA ASN A 260 -15.13 11.88 6.60
C ASN A 260 -15.18 11.59 5.09
N ALA A 261 -14.12 12.02 4.38
CA ALA A 261 -13.89 11.84 2.95
C ALA A 261 -14.86 12.58 2.01
N THR A 262 -15.59 13.61 2.47
CA THR A 262 -16.53 14.38 1.65
C THR A 262 -16.02 15.75 1.21
N THR A 263 -15.08 16.35 1.93
CA THR A 263 -14.63 17.75 1.69
C THR A 263 -13.23 17.85 1.11
N TRP A 264 -12.61 16.73 0.75
CA TRP A 264 -11.32 16.67 0.10
C TRP A 264 -11.46 16.43 -1.40
N ASP A 265 -10.54 16.97 -2.19
CA ASP A 265 -10.47 16.77 -3.64
C ASP A 265 -9.23 15.94 -4.03
N ASP A 266 -9.02 15.76 -5.33
CA ASP A 266 -7.89 15.00 -5.85
C ASP A 266 -6.52 15.62 -5.50
N ARG A 267 -6.44 16.91 -5.14
CA ARG A 267 -5.19 17.53 -4.67
C ARG A 267 -4.80 16.98 -3.31
N HIS A 268 -5.76 16.83 -2.41
CA HIS A 268 -5.53 16.27 -1.08
C HIS A 268 -5.16 14.80 -1.16
N LYS A 269 -5.85 14.03 -2.01
CA LYS A 269 -5.53 12.62 -2.26
C LYS A 269 -4.14 12.43 -2.87
N LEU A 270 -3.78 13.23 -3.88
CA LEU A 270 -2.44 13.18 -4.46
C LEU A 270 -1.37 13.57 -3.45
N ALA A 271 -1.64 14.59 -2.62
CA ALA A 271 -0.72 14.97 -1.54
C ALA A 271 -0.51 13.81 -0.55
N LEU A 272 -1.57 13.07 -0.20
CA LEU A 272 -1.46 11.88 0.64
C LEU A 272 -0.55 10.81 0.00
N VAL A 273 -0.74 10.51 -1.29
CA VAL A 273 0.11 9.55 -2.02
C VAL A 273 1.58 10.00 -2.02
N ILE A 274 1.84 11.27 -2.33
CA ILE A 274 3.20 11.85 -2.30
C ILE A 274 3.82 11.67 -0.91
N GLY A 275 3.06 12.00 0.15
CA GLY A 275 3.51 11.87 1.53
C GLY A 275 3.86 10.44 1.91
N LEU A 276 2.97 9.48 1.62
CA LEU A 276 3.20 8.06 1.87
C LEU A 276 4.44 7.54 1.16
N THR A 277 4.78 8.06 -0.03
CA THR A 277 5.98 7.63 -0.76
C THR A 277 7.27 8.34 -0.37
N ALA A 278 7.19 9.46 0.36
CA ALA A 278 8.33 10.35 0.56
C ALA A 278 9.52 9.67 1.26
N PHE A 279 9.24 8.80 2.25
CA PHE A 279 10.26 8.02 2.94
C PHE A 279 11.05 7.12 1.97
N PHE A 280 10.35 6.32 1.16
CA PHE A 280 10.99 5.41 0.22
C PHE A 280 11.80 6.15 -0.84
N LEU A 281 11.27 7.24 -1.39
CA LEU A 281 12.00 8.05 -2.36
C LEU A 281 13.31 8.62 -1.79
N LEU A 282 13.31 9.02 -0.50
CA LEU A 282 14.52 9.45 0.17
C LEU A 282 15.50 8.28 0.37
N MET A 283 15.02 7.14 0.83
CA MET A 283 15.85 5.95 1.04
C MET A 283 16.46 5.42 -0.26
N ASP A 284 15.73 5.48 -1.37
CA ASP A 284 16.21 5.12 -2.71
C ASP A 284 17.43 5.96 -3.13
N PHE A 285 17.41 7.27 -2.86
CA PHE A 285 18.58 8.13 -3.09
C PHE A 285 19.76 7.76 -2.18
N LEU A 286 19.49 7.57 -0.89
CA LEU A 286 20.54 7.23 0.08
C LEU A 286 21.20 5.90 -0.26
N LYS A 287 20.42 4.89 -0.65
CA LYS A 287 20.92 3.58 -1.05
C LYS A 287 21.86 3.65 -2.24
N ASP A 288 21.51 4.39 -3.30
CA ASP A 288 22.39 4.59 -4.47
C ASP A 288 23.61 5.48 -4.17
N LEU A 289 23.59 6.29 -3.10
CA LEU A 289 24.72 7.10 -2.67
C LEU A 289 25.73 6.30 -1.81
N GLU A 290 25.24 5.37 -1.00
CA GLU A 290 26.03 4.60 -0.04
C GLU A 290 26.53 3.27 -0.61
N SER A 291 25.86 2.71 -1.63
CA SER A 291 26.15 1.41 -2.22
C SER A 291 26.33 1.47 -3.73
N ASP A 292 26.50 0.32 -4.38
CA ASP A 292 26.57 0.25 -5.84
C ASP A 292 25.30 0.79 -6.49
N PHE A 293 25.46 1.46 -7.64
CA PHE A 293 24.33 2.05 -8.33
C PHE A 293 23.30 1.01 -8.77
N THR A 294 22.09 1.08 -8.19
CA THR A 294 20.98 0.17 -8.45
C THR A 294 19.89 0.77 -9.33
N GLY A 295 19.99 2.07 -9.64
CA GLY A 295 19.03 2.80 -10.46
C GLY A 295 17.84 3.37 -9.69
N LEU A 296 17.78 3.18 -8.36
CA LEU A 296 16.69 3.65 -7.50
C LEU A 296 16.63 5.17 -7.40
N SER A 297 17.76 5.87 -7.41
CA SER A 297 17.82 7.33 -7.50
C SER A 297 17.17 7.87 -8.78
N ILE A 298 17.31 7.17 -9.91
CA ILE A 298 16.64 7.51 -11.18
C ILE A 298 15.14 7.29 -11.05
N VAL A 299 14.71 6.15 -10.48
CA VAL A 299 13.30 5.85 -10.20
C VAL A 299 12.69 6.97 -9.35
N ALA A 300 13.40 7.42 -8.31
CA ALA A 300 12.93 8.48 -7.44
C ALA A 300 12.75 9.81 -8.20
N LEU A 301 13.71 10.21 -9.03
CA LEU A 301 13.61 11.41 -9.88
C LEU A 301 12.41 11.33 -10.86
N ILE A 302 12.23 10.18 -11.52
CA ILE A 302 11.11 9.95 -12.44
C ILE A 302 9.78 10.01 -11.71
N THR A 303 9.70 9.43 -10.51
CA THR A 303 8.49 9.42 -9.68
C THR A 303 8.14 10.84 -9.22
N ILE A 304 9.10 11.62 -8.74
CA ILE A 304 8.91 13.03 -8.37
C ILE A 304 8.41 13.85 -9.57
N TRP A 305 8.99 13.64 -10.75
CA TRP A 305 8.53 14.28 -11.98
C TRP A 305 7.11 13.87 -12.37
N GLY A 306 6.77 12.59 -12.22
CA GLY A 306 5.43 12.04 -12.43
C GLY A 306 4.40 12.68 -11.51
N PHE A 307 4.69 12.77 -10.21
CA PHE A 307 3.84 13.46 -9.24
C PHE A 307 3.68 14.94 -9.55
N ARG A 308 4.76 15.64 -9.96
CA ARG A 308 4.66 17.03 -10.41
C ARG A 308 3.72 17.18 -11.59
N LYS A 309 3.78 16.27 -12.58
CA LYS A 309 2.85 16.27 -13.72
C LYS A 309 1.42 16.02 -13.30
N ALA A 310 1.17 15.00 -12.46
CA ALA A 310 -0.15 14.70 -11.93
C ALA A 310 -0.71 15.92 -11.16
N TRP A 311 0.12 16.58 -10.35
CA TRP A 311 -0.26 17.77 -9.60
C TRP A 311 -0.73 18.92 -10.49
N LEU A 312 0.01 19.20 -11.57
CA LEU A 312 -0.35 20.23 -12.53
C LEU A 312 -1.67 19.91 -13.24
N GLN A 313 -1.89 18.64 -13.61
CA GLN A 313 -3.14 18.19 -14.23
C GLN A 313 -4.33 18.33 -13.27
N VAL A 314 -4.19 17.89 -12.02
CA VAL A 314 -5.23 18.03 -11.01
C VAL A 314 -5.55 19.50 -10.75
N LYS A 315 -4.52 20.36 -10.62
CA LYS A 315 -4.70 21.81 -10.43
C LYS A 315 -5.48 22.44 -11.58
N HIS A 316 -5.15 22.08 -12.82
CA HIS A 316 -5.85 22.56 -14.01
C HIS A 316 -7.33 22.15 -13.97
N ARG A 317 -7.64 20.86 -13.72
CA ARG A 317 -9.02 20.36 -13.66
C ARG A 317 -9.88 21.07 -12.61
N SER A 318 -9.31 21.38 -11.45
CA SER A 318 -10.04 22.10 -10.38
C SER A 318 -10.08 23.62 -10.57
N GLY A 319 -9.29 24.18 -11.49
CA GLY A 319 -9.41 25.59 -11.91
C GLY A 319 -10.45 25.82 -13.00
N THR A 320 -10.80 24.80 -13.77
CA THR A 320 -11.78 24.86 -14.87
C THR A 320 -13.21 24.50 -14.48
N CYS A 321 -13.44 24.05 -13.23
CA CYS A 321 -14.78 23.75 -12.74
C CYS A 321 -15.44 25.05 -12.24
N PRO A 322 -16.58 25.49 -12.80
CA PRO A 322 -17.27 26.67 -12.29
C PRO A 322 -17.65 26.42 -10.83
N GLN A 323 -17.33 27.38 -9.95
CA GLN A 323 -17.83 27.38 -8.58
C GLN A 323 -19.37 27.29 -8.66
N PRO A 324 -20.02 26.36 -7.95
CA PRO A 324 -21.47 26.41 -7.84
C PRO A 324 -21.81 27.76 -7.18
N LEU A 325 -22.57 28.57 -7.92
CA LEU A 325 -23.13 29.85 -7.47
C LEU A 325 -24.07 29.65 -6.28
#